data_AF-A0A804PPW5-F1
#
_entry.id   AF-A0A804PPW5-F1
#
_cell.length_a   1.000
_cell.length_b   1.000
_cell.length_c   1.000
_cell.angle_alpha   90.00
_cell.angle_beta   90.00
_cell.angle_gamma   90.00
#
_symmetry.space_group_name_H-M   'P 1'
#
loop_
_entity.id
_entity.type
_entity.pdbx_description
1 polymer ?
#
loop_
_entity_poly.entity_id
_entity_poly.type
_entity_poly.pdbx_seq_one_letter_code
_entity_poly.pdbx_strand_id
1 'polypeptide(L)'
;MYIVYLYIDILVSYCCHLIQGFTTYAERRIVEVVQGEERAALNMGIGWRGLNRMMERFKDNMEFTKLKPKMAGIDPDDVYSEVPYEKGFQFLWRIEREIGRPTFDEFLKKYIATFKFQSIDTETFLEFLKTNVPGIENKIDLHLWVEGTGIPPDAMEPDSATYKKICSLAAEFKSGKLPSEYEVAKWSGQEWELYIENLPADVEASQVWALIKYQRYLSFIGV
;
A
#
# COMPACT_ATOMS: atom_id res chain seq x y z
N MET A 1 -10.77 -6.29 -18.56
CA MET A 1 -10.74 -7.76 -18.40
C MET A 1 -9.34 -8.35 -18.54
N TYR A 2 -8.55 -8.01 -19.57
CA TYR A 2 -7.17 -8.51 -19.73
C TYR A 2 -6.23 -8.20 -18.56
N ILE A 3 -6.36 -7.02 -17.94
CA ILE A 3 -5.54 -6.60 -16.79
C ILE A 3 -5.73 -7.53 -15.58
N VAL A 4 -6.96 -7.95 -15.30
CA VAL A 4 -7.26 -8.86 -14.17
C VAL A 4 -6.61 -10.23 -14.39
N TYR A 5 -6.67 -10.77 -15.62
CA TYR A 5 -6.03 -12.05 -15.95
C TYR A 5 -4.51 -11.98 -15.89
N LEU A 6 -3.90 -10.87 -16.34
CA LEU A 6 -2.45 -10.66 -16.24
C LEU A 6 -1.96 -10.75 -14.78
N TYR A 7 -2.74 -10.23 -13.85
CA TYR A 7 -2.32 -10.14 -12.46
C TYR A 7 -2.48 -11.44 -11.65
N ILE A 8 -3.39 -12.33 -12.04
CA ILE A 8 -3.57 -13.63 -11.37
C ILE A 8 -2.29 -14.49 -11.48
N ASP A 9 -1.51 -14.35 -12.56
CA ASP A 9 -0.29 -15.14 -12.79
C ASP A 9 0.92 -14.66 -11.96
N ILE A 10 0.87 -13.46 -11.36
CA ILE A 10 1.97 -12.94 -10.51
C ILE A 10 2.13 -13.76 -9.22
N LEU A 11 1.08 -14.46 -8.78
CA LEU A 11 1.01 -15.10 -7.47
C LEU A 11 1.84 -16.39 -7.30
N VAL A 12 2.55 -16.87 -8.32
CA VAL A 12 3.11 -18.25 -8.32
C VAL A 12 4.62 -18.34 -8.04
N SER A 13 5.29 -17.27 -7.61
CA SER A 13 6.74 -17.31 -7.32
C SER A 13 7.01 -17.06 -5.84
N TYR A 14 7.77 -17.97 -5.21
CA TYR A 14 7.75 -18.19 -3.75
C TYR A 14 8.97 -17.65 -2.96
N CYS A 15 9.85 -16.81 -3.51
CA CYS A 15 11.13 -16.54 -2.83
C CYS A 15 11.60 -15.07 -2.74
N CYS A 16 10.76 -14.09 -3.08
CA CYS A 16 11.22 -12.70 -3.10
C CYS A 16 10.20 -11.76 -2.44
N HIS A 17 10.64 -11.00 -1.44
CA HIS A 17 9.87 -9.94 -0.79
C HIS A 17 9.28 -8.94 -1.79
N LEU A 18 9.94 -8.76 -2.94
CA LEU A 18 9.47 -7.92 -4.03
C LEU A 18 8.14 -8.41 -4.64
N ILE A 19 7.86 -9.72 -4.59
CA ILE A 19 6.65 -10.32 -5.17
C ILE A 19 5.41 -9.82 -4.44
N GLN A 20 5.50 -9.60 -3.13
CA GLN A 20 4.41 -8.98 -2.38
C GLN A 20 4.12 -7.56 -2.88
N GLY A 21 5.15 -6.80 -3.23
CA GLY A 21 5.01 -5.50 -3.89
C GLY A 21 4.26 -5.58 -5.23
N PHE A 22 4.59 -6.58 -6.06
CA PHE A 22 3.88 -6.83 -7.32
C PHE A 22 2.41 -7.18 -7.11
N THR A 23 2.11 -8.04 -6.12
CA THR A 23 0.74 -8.40 -5.77
C THR A 23 -0.04 -7.18 -5.27
N THR A 24 0.54 -6.35 -4.39
CA THR A 24 -0.10 -5.11 -3.92
C THR A 24 -0.33 -4.11 -5.05
N TYR A 25 0.61 -4.01 -5.99
CA TYR A 25 0.45 -3.17 -7.19
C TYR A 25 -0.69 -3.67 -8.08
N ALA A 26 -0.73 -4.97 -8.33
CA ALA A 26 -1.77 -5.64 -9.08
C ALA A 26 -3.16 -5.42 -8.46
N GLU A 27 -3.28 -5.64 -7.15
CA GLU A 27 -4.51 -5.43 -6.39
C GLU A 27 -5.04 -4.00 -6.58
N ARG A 28 -4.18 -2.99 -6.41
CA ARG A 28 -4.55 -1.58 -6.57
C ARG A 28 -5.01 -1.26 -7.98
N ARG A 29 -4.37 -1.83 -9.00
CA ARG A 29 -4.80 -1.70 -10.40
C ARG A 29 -6.14 -2.38 -10.67
N ILE A 30 -6.43 -3.51 -10.02
CA ILE A 30 -7.74 -4.17 -10.12
C ILE A 30 -8.81 -3.31 -9.44
N VAL A 31 -8.53 -2.80 -8.23
CA VAL A 31 -9.43 -1.89 -7.50
C VAL A 31 -9.73 -0.64 -8.33
N GLU A 32 -8.73 -0.05 -8.97
CA GLU A 32 -8.90 1.10 -9.87
C GLU A 32 -9.89 0.79 -11.01
N VAL A 33 -9.74 -0.37 -11.65
CA VAL A 33 -10.60 -0.78 -12.78
C VAL A 33 -12.03 -1.12 -12.33
N VAL A 34 -12.19 -1.71 -11.14
CA VAL A 34 -13.49 -2.22 -10.66
C VAL A 34 -14.27 -1.17 -9.86
N GLN A 35 -13.58 -0.37 -9.05
CA GLN A 35 -14.17 0.56 -8.08
C GLN A 35 -13.80 2.03 -8.36
N GLY A 36 -12.89 2.29 -9.29
CA GLY A 36 -12.49 3.64 -9.70
C GLY A 36 -11.20 4.14 -9.04
N GLU A 37 -10.65 5.21 -9.62
CA GLU A 37 -9.38 5.81 -9.20
C GLU A 37 -9.39 6.33 -7.77
N GLU A 38 -10.51 6.91 -7.32
CA GLU A 38 -10.64 7.44 -5.95
C GLU A 38 -10.47 6.34 -4.90
N ARG A 39 -11.05 5.15 -5.15
CA ARG A 39 -10.89 4.00 -4.26
C ARG A 39 -9.47 3.45 -4.29
N ALA A 40 -8.86 3.36 -5.47
CA ALA A 40 -7.46 2.95 -5.58
C ALA A 40 -6.53 3.91 -4.82
N ALA A 41 -6.74 5.22 -4.94
CA ALA A 41 -6.01 6.24 -4.21
C ALA A 41 -6.22 6.13 -2.70
N LEU A 42 -7.44 5.84 -2.22
CA LEU A 42 -7.71 5.53 -0.81
C LEU A 42 -6.88 4.33 -0.33
N ASN A 43 -6.88 3.22 -1.06
CA ASN A 43 -6.07 2.04 -0.71
C ASN A 43 -4.57 2.35 -0.68
N MET A 44 -4.09 3.16 -1.62
CA MET A 44 -2.70 3.62 -1.63
C MET A 44 -2.37 4.47 -0.40
N GLY A 45 -3.26 5.39 0.00
CA GLY A 45 -3.09 6.23 1.20
C GLY A 45 -3.10 5.42 2.50
N ILE A 46 -3.97 4.41 2.60
CA ILE A 46 -3.98 3.45 3.72
C ILE A 46 -2.64 2.70 3.79
N GLY A 47 -2.19 2.16 2.66
CA GLY A 47 -0.91 1.46 2.57
C GLY A 47 0.30 2.34 2.91
N TRP A 48 0.29 3.62 2.49
CA TRP A 48 1.33 4.58 2.85
C TRP A 48 1.43 4.79 4.37
N ARG A 49 0.30 4.94 5.06
CA ARG A 49 0.33 5.00 6.53
C ARG A 49 0.85 3.71 7.13
N GLY A 50 0.38 2.58 6.63
CA GLY A 50 0.85 1.27 7.02
C GLY A 50 2.38 1.17 6.99
N LEU A 51 2.97 1.61 5.87
CA LEU A 51 4.41 1.70 5.70
C LEU A 51 5.08 2.61 6.75
N ASN A 52 4.53 3.81 6.99
CA ASN A 52 5.06 4.73 8.00
C ASN A 52 5.01 4.13 9.42
N ARG A 53 3.93 3.40 9.78
CA ARG A 53 3.86 2.67 11.06
C ARG A 53 4.95 1.61 11.17
N MET A 54 5.27 0.92 10.08
CA MET A 54 6.36 -0.06 10.08
C MET A 54 7.73 0.61 10.23
N MET A 55 7.93 1.81 9.66
CA MET A 55 9.16 2.58 9.89
C MET A 55 9.35 2.93 11.37
N GLU A 56 8.28 3.34 12.05
CA GLU A 56 8.32 3.62 13.48
C GLU A 56 8.54 2.34 14.31
N ARG A 57 7.84 1.24 13.97
CA ARG A 57 8.00 -0.07 14.63
C ARG A 57 9.45 -0.57 14.57
N PHE A 58 10.11 -0.38 13.43
CA PHE A 58 11.47 -0.86 13.19
C PHE A 58 12.55 0.22 13.37
N LYS A 59 12.26 1.34 14.04
CA LYS A 59 13.24 2.42 14.23
C LYS A 59 14.53 1.98 14.91
N ASP A 60 14.44 1.02 15.83
CA ASP A 60 15.59 0.48 16.57
C ASP A 60 16.29 -0.68 15.83
N ASN A 61 15.68 -1.19 14.74
CA ASN A 61 16.27 -2.20 13.88
C ASN A 61 15.80 -2.02 12.43
N MET A 62 16.40 -1.05 11.75
CA MET A 62 15.97 -0.66 10.41
C MET A 62 16.27 -1.69 9.32
N GLU A 63 16.98 -2.80 9.60
CA GLU A 63 17.25 -3.85 8.61
C GLU A 63 15.94 -4.38 8.00
N PHE A 64 14.89 -4.51 8.82
CA PHE A 64 13.57 -5.02 8.41
C PHE A 64 12.72 -4.00 7.63
N THR A 65 13.25 -2.79 7.40
CA THR A 65 12.63 -1.79 6.52
C THR A 65 13.13 -1.87 5.07
N LYS A 66 14.12 -2.73 4.79
CA LYS A 66 14.62 -2.99 3.44
C LYS A 66 13.62 -3.86 2.66
N LEU A 67 13.63 -3.74 1.33
CA LEU A 67 12.90 -4.70 0.49
C LEU A 67 13.62 -6.03 0.40
N LYS A 68 14.94 -6.06 0.60
CA LYS A 68 15.74 -7.29 0.67
C LYS A 68 16.48 -7.38 2.01
N PRO A 69 15.77 -7.63 3.13
CA PRO A 69 16.40 -7.75 4.44
C PRO A 69 17.28 -8.99 4.52
N LYS A 70 18.34 -8.93 5.33
CA LYS A 70 19.12 -10.11 5.72
C LYS A 70 18.34 -10.94 6.73
N MET A 71 17.92 -12.15 6.32
CA MET A 71 17.09 -13.05 7.13
C MET A 71 17.86 -14.23 7.76
N ALA A 72 19.18 -14.32 7.59
CA ALA A 72 19.95 -15.46 8.08
C ALA A 72 19.89 -15.56 9.61
N GLY A 73 19.34 -16.67 10.12
CA GLY A 73 19.19 -16.91 11.56
C GLY A 73 18.04 -16.16 12.24
N ILE A 74 17.14 -15.57 11.46
CA ILE A 74 15.95 -14.85 11.95
C ILE A 74 14.71 -15.69 11.65
N ASP A 75 13.80 -15.78 12.62
CA ASP A 75 12.48 -16.37 12.40
C ASP A 75 11.65 -15.42 11.51
N PRO A 76 11.15 -15.86 10.34
CA PRO A 76 10.30 -15.04 9.49
C PRO A 76 9.07 -14.47 10.19
N ASP A 77 8.52 -15.17 11.18
CA ASP A 77 7.32 -14.73 11.91
C ASP A 77 7.63 -13.54 12.84
N ASP A 78 8.86 -13.43 13.34
CA ASP A 78 9.29 -12.30 14.20
C ASP A 78 9.38 -10.98 13.44
N VAL A 79 9.58 -11.05 12.12
CA VAL A 79 9.84 -9.90 11.25
C VAL A 79 8.73 -9.62 10.24
N TYR A 80 7.63 -10.37 10.33
CA TYR A 80 6.45 -10.15 9.50
C TYR A 80 5.97 -8.69 9.63
N SER A 81 5.76 -8.06 8.48
CA SER A 81 5.39 -6.66 8.38
C SER A 81 4.77 -6.31 7.02
N GLU A 82 4.23 -5.10 6.94
CA GLU A 82 3.68 -4.52 5.71
C GLU A 82 4.79 -3.99 4.77
N VAL A 83 6.06 -3.97 5.19
CA VAL A 83 7.18 -3.43 4.40
C VAL A 83 7.28 -4.04 3.00
N PRO A 84 7.35 -5.37 2.81
CA PRO A 84 7.48 -5.96 1.46
C PRO A 84 6.30 -5.63 0.54
N TYR A 85 5.10 -5.49 1.11
CA TYR A 85 3.89 -5.13 0.38
C TYR A 85 3.93 -3.65 -0.02
N GLU A 86 4.11 -2.76 0.94
CA GLU A 86 3.90 -1.32 0.75
C GLU A 86 5.10 -0.60 0.18
N LYS A 87 6.32 -0.92 0.65
CA LYS A 87 7.53 -0.39 0.03
C LYS A 87 7.71 -1.00 -1.37
N GLY A 88 7.29 -2.26 -1.56
CA GLY A 88 7.37 -2.94 -2.84
C GLY A 88 6.42 -2.30 -3.85
N PHE A 89 5.19 -2.01 -3.42
CA PHE A 89 4.27 -1.20 -4.21
C PHE A 89 4.87 0.16 -4.57
N GLN A 90 5.38 0.90 -3.58
CA GLN A 90 5.94 2.25 -3.79
C GLN A 90 7.08 2.23 -4.81
N PHE A 91 7.90 1.17 -4.81
CA PHE A 91 8.96 0.99 -5.78
C PHE A 91 8.43 0.80 -7.21
N LEU A 92 7.47 -0.11 -7.39
CA LEU A 92 6.84 -0.34 -8.70
C LEU A 92 6.10 0.89 -9.19
N TRP A 93 5.41 1.60 -8.29
CA TRP A 93 4.73 2.85 -8.62
C TRP A 93 5.70 3.98 -8.94
N ARG A 94 6.88 4.03 -8.31
CA ARG A 94 7.97 4.95 -8.69
C ARG A 94 8.49 4.68 -10.10
N ILE A 95 8.64 3.41 -10.48
CA ILE A 95 9.01 3.01 -11.85
C ILE A 95 7.90 3.44 -12.83
N GLU A 96 6.64 3.12 -12.53
CA GLU A 96 5.50 3.53 -13.37
C GLU A 96 5.47 5.05 -13.61
N ARG A 97 5.68 5.85 -12.56
CA ARG A 97 5.74 7.31 -12.65
C ARG A 97 6.89 7.81 -13.53
N GLU A 98 8.01 7.09 -13.59
CA GLU A 98 9.15 7.45 -14.43
C GLU A 98 8.89 7.18 -15.92
N ILE A 99 8.39 5.97 -16.24
CA ILE A 99 8.33 5.50 -17.63
C ILE A 99 6.93 5.62 -18.26
N GLY A 100 5.94 6.00 -17.46
CA GLY A 100 4.55 6.09 -17.83
C GLY A 100 3.82 4.75 -17.79
N ARG A 101 2.56 4.79 -17.39
CA ARG A 101 1.70 3.61 -17.23
C ARG A 101 1.63 2.71 -18.48
N PRO A 102 1.44 3.21 -19.71
CA PRO A 102 1.40 2.33 -20.88
C PRO A 102 2.69 1.52 -21.07
N THR A 103 3.85 2.15 -20.87
CA THR A 103 5.16 1.49 -20.95
C THR A 103 5.34 0.48 -19.82
N PHE A 104 4.90 0.82 -18.61
CA PHE A 104 4.98 -0.07 -17.46
C PHE A 104 4.06 -1.29 -17.63
N ASP A 105 2.86 -1.12 -18.17
CA ASP A 105 1.93 -2.21 -18.47
C ASP A 105 2.54 -3.19 -19.50
N GLU A 106 3.22 -2.69 -20.53
CA GLU A 106 3.94 -3.53 -21.48
C GLU A 106 5.15 -4.23 -20.86
N PHE A 107 5.87 -3.57 -19.95
CA PHE A 107 6.93 -4.19 -19.15
C PHE A 107 6.39 -5.34 -18.30
N LEU A 108 5.29 -5.13 -17.57
CA LEU A 108 4.65 -6.16 -16.73
C LEU A 108 4.20 -7.37 -17.55
N LYS A 109 3.60 -7.13 -18.74
CA LYS A 109 3.23 -8.21 -19.67
C LYS A 109 4.43 -9.06 -20.06
N LYS A 110 5.55 -8.43 -20.43
CA LYS A 110 6.78 -9.13 -20.77
C LYS A 110 7.34 -9.88 -19.58
N TYR A 111 7.41 -9.24 -18.42
CA TYR A 111 7.87 -9.86 -17.16
C TYR A 111 7.12 -11.14 -16.85
N ILE A 112 5.78 -11.11 -16.85
CA ILE A 112 4.94 -12.29 -16.59
C ILE A 112 5.13 -13.35 -17.67
N ALA A 113 5.13 -12.96 -18.96
CA ALA A 113 5.31 -13.90 -20.04
C ALA A 113 6.67 -14.63 -19.98
N THR A 114 7.73 -13.94 -19.55
CA THR A 114 9.08 -14.48 -19.40
C THR A 114 9.21 -15.40 -18.19
N PHE A 115 8.65 -15.02 -17.04
CA PHE A 115 8.91 -15.70 -15.76
C PHE A 115 7.73 -16.54 -15.23
N LYS A 116 6.62 -16.65 -15.96
CA LYS A 116 5.53 -17.56 -15.58
C LYS A 116 6.06 -18.98 -15.33
N PHE A 117 5.58 -19.59 -14.24
CA PHE A 117 6.00 -20.92 -13.77
C PHE A 117 7.49 -21.04 -13.41
N GLN A 118 8.16 -19.93 -13.11
CA GLN A 118 9.55 -19.90 -12.64
C GLN A 118 9.65 -19.17 -11.30
N SER A 119 10.68 -19.52 -10.53
CA SER A 119 11.12 -18.75 -9.37
C SER A 119 12.26 -17.83 -9.77
N ILE A 120 12.20 -16.56 -9.38
CA ILE A 120 13.26 -15.58 -9.62
C ILE A 120 13.66 -14.88 -8.32
N ASP A 121 14.91 -14.43 -8.26
CA ASP A 121 15.41 -13.57 -7.20
C ASP A 121 15.34 -12.08 -7.60
N THR A 122 15.67 -11.20 -6.63
CA THR A 122 15.65 -9.75 -6.83
C THR A 122 16.65 -9.32 -7.89
N GLU A 123 17.83 -9.93 -7.93
CA GLU A 123 18.88 -9.66 -8.91
C GLU A 123 18.39 -9.91 -10.34
N THR A 124 17.74 -11.06 -10.57
CA THR A 124 17.15 -11.41 -11.87
C THR A 124 16.09 -10.41 -12.28
N PHE A 125 15.23 -9.97 -11.35
CA PHE A 125 14.27 -8.91 -11.63
C PHE A 125 14.95 -7.58 -12.02
N LEU A 126 15.95 -7.13 -11.25
CA LEU A 126 16.64 -5.86 -11.52
C LEU A 126 17.37 -5.90 -12.86
N GLU A 127 17.97 -7.03 -13.22
CA GLU A 127 18.60 -7.21 -14.53
C GLU A 127 17.57 -7.17 -15.67
N PHE A 128 16.44 -7.84 -15.48
CA PHE A 128 15.33 -7.81 -16.44
C PHE A 128 14.75 -6.40 -16.60
N LEU A 129 14.64 -5.64 -15.51
CA LEU A 129 14.18 -4.26 -15.51
C LEU A 129 15.13 -3.37 -16.33
N LYS A 130 16.43 -3.39 -16.05
CA LYS A 130 17.45 -2.62 -16.80
C LYS A 130 17.47 -2.98 -18.28
N THR A 131 17.33 -4.27 -18.60
CA THR A 131 17.33 -4.75 -19.99
C THR A 131 16.11 -4.24 -20.78
N ASN A 132 14.93 -4.24 -20.16
CA ASN A 132 13.68 -3.86 -20.82
C ASN A 132 13.35 -2.37 -20.71
N VAL A 133 13.99 -1.65 -19.79
CA VAL A 133 13.85 -0.21 -19.57
C VAL A 133 15.25 0.41 -19.46
N PRO A 134 15.99 0.52 -20.58
CA PRO A 134 17.38 0.99 -20.55
C PRO A 134 17.52 2.39 -19.94
N GLY A 135 18.45 2.53 -19.01
CA GLY A 135 18.77 3.80 -18.35
C GLY A 135 17.89 4.14 -17.15
N ILE A 136 17.00 3.24 -16.71
CA ILE A 136 16.18 3.41 -15.52
C ILE A 136 17.04 3.60 -14.25
N GLU A 137 18.20 2.96 -14.18
CA GLU A 137 19.18 3.08 -13.10
C GLU A 137 19.82 4.47 -13.01
N ASN A 138 19.73 5.28 -14.08
CA ASN A 138 20.17 6.68 -14.06
C ASN A 138 19.09 7.63 -13.53
N LYS A 139 17.86 7.13 -13.34
CA LYS A 139 16.67 7.90 -12.91
C LYS A 139 16.18 7.52 -11.53
N ILE A 140 16.35 6.24 -11.18
CA ILE A 140 15.92 5.66 -9.92
C ILE A 140 17.12 4.92 -9.34
N ASP A 141 17.47 5.24 -8.09
CA ASP A 141 18.50 4.50 -7.36
C ASP A 141 17.94 3.13 -6.94
N LEU A 142 18.08 2.14 -7.82
CA LEU A 142 17.56 0.79 -7.61
C LEU A 142 18.17 0.13 -6.37
N HIS A 143 19.42 0.44 -6.04
CA HIS A 143 20.07 -0.08 -4.84
C HIS A 143 19.45 0.53 -3.59
N LEU A 144 19.22 1.85 -3.55
CA LEU A 144 18.55 2.51 -2.43
C LEU A 144 17.13 1.96 -2.21
N TRP A 145 16.37 1.71 -3.29
CA TRP A 145 15.03 1.14 -3.17
C TRP A 145 15.04 -0.28 -2.58
N VAL A 146 15.98 -1.12 -3.01
CA VAL A 146 16.02 -2.54 -2.62
C VAL A 146 16.73 -2.78 -1.28
N GLU A 147 17.93 -2.21 -1.13
CA GLU A 147 18.86 -2.44 -0.02
C GLU A 147 18.89 -1.28 0.99
N GLY A 148 18.31 -0.13 0.66
CA GLY A 148 18.25 1.02 1.55
C GLY A 148 17.20 0.85 2.66
N THR A 149 17.52 1.38 3.84
CA THR A 149 16.60 1.43 4.99
C THR A 149 15.63 2.60 4.88
N GLY A 150 14.51 2.52 5.59
CA GLY A 150 13.51 3.59 5.62
C GLY A 150 12.69 3.69 4.33
N ILE A 151 12.03 4.82 4.15
CA ILE A 151 11.33 5.18 2.91
C ILE A 151 12.30 6.00 2.04
N PRO A 152 12.57 5.60 0.78
CA PRO A 152 13.43 6.38 -0.12
C PRO A 152 12.89 7.81 -0.33
N PRO A 153 13.76 8.81 -0.49
CA PRO A 153 13.36 10.22 -0.58
C PRO A 153 12.55 10.57 -1.84
N ASP A 154 12.60 9.73 -2.87
CA ASP A 154 11.79 9.86 -4.10
C ASP A 154 10.50 9.01 -4.07
N ALA A 155 10.23 8.31 -2.97
CA ALA A 155 8.91 7.76 -2.69
C ALA A 155 7.90 8.91 -2.52
N MET A 156 6.64 8.64 -2.84
CA MET A 156 5.61 9.68 -2.84
C MET A 156 4.42 9.25 -1.99
N GLU A 157 4.01 10.14 -1.09
CA GLU A 157 2.75 9.99 -0.39
C GLU A 157 1.59 10.08 -1.40
N PRO A 158 0.74 9.04 -1.49
CA PRO A 158 -0.42 9.07 -2.37
C PRO A 158 -1.42 10.14 -1.96
N ASP A 159 -1.92 10.92 -2.94
CA ASP A 159 -2.97 11.90 -2.67
C ASP A 159 -4.36 11.24 -2.72
N SER A 160 -5.00 11.12 -1.55
CA SER A 160 -6.39 10.66 -1.45
C SER A 160 -7.24 11.68 -0.71
N ALA A 161 -8.16 12.31 -1.44
CA ALA A 161 -9.12 13.24 -0.87
C ALA A 161 -9.99 12.58 0.21
N THR A 162 -10.47 11.36 -0.05
CA THR A 162 -11.28 10.58 0.90
C THR A 162 -10.52 10.27 2.17
N TYR A 163 -9.27 9.82 2.04
CA TYR A 163 -8.42 9.57 3.19
C TYR A 163 -8.22 10.83 4.04
N LYS A 164 -7.84 11.96 3.41
CA LYS A 164 -7.64 13.25 4.09
C LYS A 164 -8.91 13.72 4.80
N LYS A 165 -10.06 13.58 4.15
CA LYS A 165 -11.37 13.92 4.74
C LYS A 165 -11.67 13.07 5.98
N ILE A 166 -11.47 11.76 5.92
CA ILE A 166 -11.71 10.86 7.05
C ILE A 166 -10.78 11.19 8.22
N CYS A 167 -9.50 11.44 7.95
CA CYS A 167 -8.54 11.84 8.99
C CYS A 167 -8.93 13.18 9.64
N SER A 168 -9.39 14.14 8.84
CA SER A 168 -9.88 15.43 9.35
C SER A 168 -11.10 15.26 10.25
N LEU A 169 -12.06 14.43 9.86
CA LEU A 169 -13.25 14.14 10.67
C LEU A 169 -12.88 13.44 11.98
N ALA A 170 -11.94 12.50 11.94
CA ALA A 170 -11.47 11.81 13.13
C ALA A 170 -10.74 12.77 14.10
N ALA A 171 -9.97 13.73 13.60
CA ALA A 171 -9.31 14.74 14.43
C ALA A 171 -10.32 15.65 15.16
N GLU A 172 -11.47 15.93 14.56
CA GLU A 172 -12.55 16.72 15.19
C GLU A 172 -13.25 15.97 16.34
N PHE A 173 -13.11 14.65 16.43
CA PHE A 173 -13.77 13.83 17.45
C PHE A 173 -13.41 14.27 18.88
N LYS A 174 -12.20 14.78 19.10
CA LYS A 174 -11.77 15.33 20.41
C LYS A 174 -12.69 16.45 20.91
N SER A 175 -13.28 17.21 19.99
CA SER A 175 -14.25 18.28 20.30
C SER A 175 -15.68 17.76 20.56
N GLY A 176 -15.89 16.44 20.52
CA GLY A 176 -17.20 15.81 20.64
C GLY A 176 -18.01 15.82 19.35
N LYS A 177 -17.42 16.26 18.22
CA LYS A 177 -18.07 16.29 16.92
C LYS A 177 -18.01 14.91 16.26
N LEU A 178 -19.17 14.40 15.86
CA LEU A 178 -19.31 13.22 15.03
C LEU A 178 -19.45 13.64 13.55
N PRO A 179 -19.00 12.80 12.60
CA PRO A 179 -19.36 12.97 11.19
C PRO A 179 -20.87 13.05 11.02
N SER A 180 -21.33 13.83 10.05
CA SER A 180 -22.74 13.87 9.67
C SER A 180 -23.15 12.61 8.92
N GLU A 181 -24.46 12.31 8.93
CA GLU A 181 -25.03 11.16 8.18
C GLU A 181 -24.67 11.22 6.70
N TYR A 182 -24.68 12.41 6.11
CA TYR A 182 -24.30 12.62 4.71
C TYR A 182 -22.83 12.27 4.43
N GLU A 183 -21.92 12.55 5.37
CA GLU A 183 -20.49 12.28 5.20
C GLU A 183 -20.17 10.79 5.24
N VAL A 184 -20.90 10.05 6.07
CA VAL A 184 -20.71 8.61 6.27
C VAL A 184 -21.62 7.75 5.40
N ALA A 185 -22.57 8.34 4.68
CA ALA A 185 -23.56 7.59 3.90
C ALA A 185 -22.98 6.69 2.79
N LYS A 186 -21.74 6.94 2.37
CA LYS A 186 -21.04 6.12 1.38
C LYS A 186 -19.89 5.31 1.97
N TRP A 187 -19.70 5.37 3.29
CA TRP A 187 -18.62 4.64 3.94
C TRP A 187 -18.91 3.15 3.91
N SER A 188 -17.89 2.39 3.52
CA SER A 188 -17.85 0.95 3.74
C SER A 188 -17.14 0.64 5.06
N GLY A 189 -16.92 -0.64 5.35
CA GLY A 189 -16.16 -1.05 6.53
C GLY A 189 -14.76 -0.41 6.59
N GLN A 190 -14.11 -0.24 5.43
CA GLN A 190 -12.76 0.31 5.36
C GLN A 190 -12.70 1.79 5.80
N GLU A 191 -13.65 2.62 5.39
CA GLU A 191 -13.70 4.02 5.81
C GLU A 191 -14.00 4.15 7.30
N TRP A 192 -14.87 3.28 7.84
CA TRP A 192 -15.14 3.23 9.28
C TRP A 192 -13.93 2.77 10.08
N GLU A 193 -13.22 1.74 9.62
CA GLU A 193 -11.97 1.29 10.22
C GLU A 193 -10.94 2.42 10.21
N LEU A 194 -10.74 3.06 9.06
CA LEU A 194 -9.84 4.21 8.94
C LEU A 194 -10.24 5.34 9.89
N TYR A 195 -11.53 5.66 10.02
CA TYR A 195 -12.00 6.69 10.96
C TYR A 195 -11.65 6.33 12.40
N ILE A 196 -11.93 5.09 12.81
CA ILE A 196 -11.68 4.59 14.17
C ILE A 196 -10.18 4.58 14.48
N GLU A 197 -9.33 4.11 13.54
CA GLU A 197 -7.87 4.10 13.69
C GLU A 197 -7.26 5.51 13.82
N ASN A 198 -7.97 6.54 13.35
CA ASN A 198 -7.54 7.93 13.42
C ASN A 198 -8.09 8.69 14.62
N LEU A 199 -8.93 8.07 15.45
CA LEU A 199 -9.43 8.75 16.63
C LEU A 199 -8.26 9.13 17.55
N PRO A 200 -8.31 10.32 18.19
CA PRO A 200 -7.32 10.71 19.19
C PRO A 200 -7.19 9.64 20.29
N ALA A 201 -5.97 9.44 20.80
CA ALA A 201 -5.75 8.46 21.86
C ALA A 201 -6.42 8.85 23.20
N ASP A 202 -6.64 10.16 23.42
CA ASP A 202 -7.20 10.73 24.63
C ASP A 202 -8.73 10.96 24.55
N VAL A 203 -9.46 9.92 24.15
CA VAL A 203 -10.93 9.94 24.05
C VAL A 203 -11.60 9.48 25.34
N GLU A 204 -12.64 10.21 25.75
CA GLU A 204 -13.44 9.87 26.92
C GLU A 204 -14.39 8.70 26.63
N ALA A 205 -14.63 7.85 27.64
CA ALA A 205 -15.54 6.72 27.50
C ALA A 205 -16.94 7.13 27.03
N SER A 206 -17.42 8.32 27.44
CA SER A 206 -18.70 8.88 27.00
C SER A 206 -18.74 9.18 25.50
N GLN A 207 -17.63 9.62 24.91
CA GLN A 207 -17.50 9.87 23.48
C GLN A 207 -17.53 8.56 22.68
N VAL A 208 -16.84 7.52 23.18
CA VAL A 208 -16.89 6.17 22.57
C VAL A 208 -18.32 5.61 22.60
N TRP A 209 -19.02 5.75 23.72
CA TRP A 209 -20.43 5.35 23.80
C TRP A 209 -21.33 6.14 22.84
N ALA A 210 -21.08 7.43 22.66
CA ALA A 210 -21.80 8.24 21.69
C ALA A 210 -21.56 7.74 20.25
N LEU A 211 -20.33 7.39 19.90
CA LEU A 211 -19.99 6.81 18.59
C LEU A 211 -20.68 5.45 18.37
N ILE A 212 -20.66 4.56 19.35
CA ILE A 212 -21.34 3.25 19.25
C ILE A 212 -22.86 3.45 19.06
N LYS A 213 -23.46 4.38 19.81
CA LYS A 213 -24.88 4.70 19.68
C LYS A 213 -25.18 5.28 18.30
N TYR A 214 -24.29 6.13 17.79
CA TYR A 214 -24.40 6.73 16.47
C TYR A 214 -24.32 5.69 15.35
N GLN A 215 -23.33 4.79 15.38
CA GLN A 215 -23.24 3.70 14.40
C GLN A 215 -24.48 2.79 14.42
N ARG A 216 -24.98 2.44 15.62
CA ARG A 216 -26.23 1.67 15.74
C ARG A 216 -27.44 2.41 15.16
N TYR A 217 -27.47 3.73 15.35
CA TYR A 217 -28.51 4.57 14.77
C TYR A 217 -28.44 4.59 13.23
N LEU A 218 -27.24 4.77 12.66
CA LEU A 218 -27.03 4.72 11.20
C LEU A 218 -27.51 3.39 10.61
N SER A 219 -27.07 2.28 11.20
CA SER A 219 -27.52 0.95 10.77
C SER A 219 -29.03 0.76 10.86
N PHE A 220 -29.68 1.40 11.85
CA PHE A 220 -31.14 1.36 11.99
C PHE A 220 -31.86 2.17 10.88
N ILE A 221 -31.30 3.30 10.45
CA ILE A 221 -31.88 4.14 9.38
C ILE A 221 -31.47 3.72 7.97
N GLY A 222 -30.69 2.63 7.84
CA GLY A 222 -30.26 2.10 6.54
C GLY A 222 -29.13 2.91 5.89
N VAL A 223 -28.32 3.56 6.71
CA VAL A 223 -27.06 4.24 6.35
C VAL A 223 -25.90 3.41 6.85
#